data_AF-A0A920IBD6-F1
#
_entry.id   AF-A0A920IBD6-F1
#
_cell.length_a   1.000
_cell.length_b   1.000
_cell.length_c   1.000
_cell.angle_alpha   90.00
_cell.angle_beta   90.00
_cell.angle_gamma   90.00
#
_symmetry.space_group_name_H-M   'P 1'
#
loop_
_entity.id
_entity.type
_entity.pdbx_description
1 polymer ?
#
loop_
_entity_poly.entity_id
_entity_poly.type
_entity_poly.pdbx_seq_one_letter_code
_entity_poly.pdbx_strand_id
1 'polypeptide(L)'
;MRSYAAYDEKAFEQKQFLQNDELTTLMADGYMAFTIEQRGPSERYQGIVELSGKTVADSVTVWFKNSEQIYTELITSVKKEGDLWVAATLLIQKIADEGGVENRVPDYDIEVWNNAKMFAQTITKEELIDPKLKLDVILFRLFNELGVYIQSPRSINDKCRCNNEKVETILRSIDKDELVKLTDENDNLVVDCEFCKKRRVFSSNLRSH
;
A
#
# COMPACT_ATOMS: atom_id res chain seq x y z
N MET A 1 -6.91 -6.41 -1.54
CA MET A 1 -6.52 -5.05 -1.12
C MET A 1 -7.68 -4.11 -1.35
N ARG A 2 -7.58 -2.87 -0.88
CA ARG A 2 -8.44 -1.74 -1.25
C ARG A 2 -7.67 -0.47 -0.93
N SER A 3 -7.78 0.56 -1.74
CA SER A 3 -7.12 1.85 -1.52
C SER A 3 -7.97 2.96 -2.13
N TYR A 4 -7.73 4.19 -1.69
CA TYR A 4 -8.27 5.38 -2.32
C TYR A 4 -7.26 6.53 -2.13
N ALA A 5 -7.40 7.56 -2.95
CA ALA A 5 -6.71 8.82 -2.77
C ALA A 5 -7.78 9.92 -2.66
N ALA A 6 -7.56 10.87 -1.77
CA ALA A 6 -8.34 12.09 -1.68
C ALA A 6 -7.43 13.26 -2.05
N TYR A 7 -7.95 14.21 -2.82
CA TYR A 7 -7.22 15.38 -3.27
C TYR A 7 -8.18 16.55 -3.46
N ASP A 8 -7.65 17.77 -3.41
CA ASP A 8 -8.39 18.98 -3.78
C ASP A 8 -8.36 19.13 -5.31
N GLU A 9 -9.52 19.00 -5.95
CA GLU A 9 -9.66 19.08 -7.41
C GLU A 9 -9.18 20.42 -7.98
N LYS A 10 -9.52 21.54 -7.32
CA LYS A 10 -9.14 22.87 -7.79
C LYS A 10 -7.64 23.09 -7.69
N ALA A 11 -7.04 22.66 -6.58
CA ALA A 11 -5.59 22.74 -6.40
C ALA A 11 -4.86 21.81 -7.38
N PHE A 12 -5.42 20.65 -7.67
CA PHE A 12 -4.86 19.68 -8.61
C PHE A 12 -4.88 20.23 -10.06
N GLU A 13 -5.99 20.81 -10.50
CA GLU A 13 -6.12 21.40 -11.85
C GLU A 13 -5.22 22.62 -12.08
N GLN A 14 -4.89 23.36 -11.02
CA GLN A 14 -4.02 24.53 -11.08
C GLN A 14 -2.53 24.19 -11.20
N LYS A 15 -2.13 22.95 -10.89
CA LYS A 15 -0.76 22.48 -10.98
C LYS A 15 -0.55 21.64 -12.23
N GLN A 16 0.56 21.89 -12.93
CA GLN A 16 1.03 20.99 -13.98
C GLN A 16 1.91 19.91 -13.36
N PHE A 17 1.39 18.68 -13.30
CA PHE A 17 2.17 17.52 -12.87
C PHE A 17 2.85 16.87 -14.08
N LEU A 18 4.11 16.48 -13.89
CA LEU A 18 4.87 15.73 -14.88
C LEU A 18 4.85 14.24 -14.57
N GLN A 19 5.06 13.44 -15.61
CA GLN A 19 5.27 12.01 -15.43
C GLN A 19 6.58 11.80 -14.65
N ASN A 20 6.50 11.05 -13.54
CA ASN A 20 7.59 10.83 -12.57
C ASN A 20 7.93 12.05 -11.70
N ASP A 21 6.98 12.95 -11.43
CA ASP A 21 7.12 13.91 -10.34
C ASP A 21 7.45 13.22 -9.00
N GLU A 22 8.19 13.93 -8.16
CA GLU A 22 8.54 13.46 -6.82
C GLU A 22 7.28 13.44 -5.93
N LEU A 23 7.27 12.53 -4.96
CA LEU A 23 6.17 12.38 -4.01
C LEU A 23 5.83 13.69 -3.30
N THR A 24 6.85 14.47 -2.93
CA THR A 24 6.71 15.76 -2.26
C THR A 24 6.06 16.83 -3.15
N THR A 25 6.15 16.71 -4.49
CA THR A 25 5.42 17.59 -5.40
C THR A 25 3.90 17.36 -5.32
N LEU A 26 3.48 16.10 -5.15
CA LEU A 26 2.08 15.73 -4.99
C LEU A 26 1.56 15.98 -3.56
N MET A 27 2.34 15.57 -2.56
CA MET A 27 1.89 15.50 -1.16
C MET A 27 2.30 16.71 -0.31
N ALA A 28 3.19 17.57 -0.82
CA ALA A 28 3.91 18.58 -0.02
C ALA A 28 4.63 17.92 1.17
N ASP A 29 4.74 18.65 2.29
CA ASP A 29 5.24 18.10 3.55
C ASP A 29 4.16 17.23 4.20
N GLY A 30 4.56 16.09 4.75
CA GLY A 30 3.63 15.17 5.39
C GLY A 30 4.31 13.97 6.02
N TYR A 31 3.50 13.03 6.48
CA TYR A 31 3.95 11.78 7.08
C TYR A 31 3.18 10.59 6.53
N MET A 32 3.82 9.43 6.56
CA MET A 32 3.22 8.13 6.27
C MET A 32 3.03 7.39 7.59
N ALA A 33 1.83 6.84 7.79
CA ALA A 33 1.50 6.05 8.97
C ALA A 33 1.23 4.58 8.60
N PHE A 34 1.96 3.67 9.21
CA PHE A 34 1.76 2.22 9.13
C PHE A 34 0.95 1.76 10.33
N THR A 35 -0.25 1.25 10.09
CA THR A 35 -1.10 0.70 11.15
C THR A 35 -1.23 -0.80 10.99
N ILE A 36 -0.83 -1.55 12.01
CA ILE A 36 -0.93 -3.01 12.05
C ILE A 36 -2.00 -3.40 13.07
N GLU A 37 -3.03 -4.09 12.57
CA GLU A 37 -4.07 -4.70 13.38
C GLU A 37 -3.88 -6.22 13.35
N GLN A 38 -3.40 -6.80 14.45
CA GLN A 38 -3.28 -8.25 14.56
C GLN A 38 -4.63 -8.87 14.95
N ARG A 39 -4.86 -10.12 14.54
CA ARG A 39 -6.04 -10.88 14.97
C ARG A 39 -5.77 -11.49 16.35
N GLY A 40 -6.21 -10.83 17.42
CA GLY A 40 -6.06 -11.31 18.79
C GLY A 40 -6.25 -10.20 19.82
N PRO A 41 -5.98 -10.44 21.11
CA PRO A 41 -6.05 -9.42 22.16
C PRO A 41 -4.92 -8.37 22.06
N SER A 42 -4.04 -8.43 21.05
CA SER A 42 -2.97 -7.45 20.91
C SER A 42 -3.55 -6.08 20.55
N GLU A 43 -2.91 -5.05 21.08
CA GLU A 43 -3.24 -3.67 20.76
C GLU A 43 -2.84 -3.31 19.33
N ARG A 44 -3.56 -2.34 18.76
CA ARG A 44 -3.26 -1.73 17.46
C ARG A 44 -1.89 -1.07 17.53
N TYR A 45 -0.98 -1.45 16.64
CA TYR A 45 0.33 -0.80 16.53
C TYR A 45 0.32 0.23 15.39
N GLN A 46 0.88 1.42 15.64
CA GLN A 46 1.04 2.45 14.61
C GLN A 46 2.45 3.05 14.64
N GLY A 47 3.15 2.94 13.51
CA GLY A 47 4.42 3.63 13.26
C GLY A 47 4.21 4.80 12.30
N ILE A 48 4.87 5.93 12.56
CA ILE A 48 4.81 7.13 11.70
C ILE A 48 6.21 7.46 11.22
N VAL A 49 6.34 7.80 9.94
CA VAL A 49 7.58 8.27 9.31
C VAL A 49 7.29 9.54 8.52
N GLU A 50 8.23 10.47 8.49
CA GLU A 50 8.15 11.61 7.58
C GLU A 50 8.21 11.14 6.13
N LEU A 51 7.47 11.83 5.25
CA LEU A 51 7.65 11.62 3.82
C LEU A 51 9.05 12.07 3.45
N SER A 52 9.89 11.08 3.12
CA SER A 52 11.31 11.24 2.85
C SER A 52 11.67 10.56 1.54
N GLY A 53 12.66 11.14 0.86
CA GLY A 53 13.06 10.72 -0.48
C GLY A 53 12.12 11.24 -1.57
N LYS A 54 12.21 10.62 -2.75
CA LYS A 54 11.51 11.05 -3.95
C LYS A 54 10.23 10.26 -4.20
N THR A 55 10.10 9.09 -3.58
CA THR A 55 9.03 8.12 -3.86
C THR A 55 8.42 7.57 -2.57
N VAL A 56 7.24 6.95 -2.70
CA VAL A 56 6.62 6.19 -1.59
C VAL A 56 7.56 5.07 -1.11
N ALA A 57 8.30 4.46 -2.04
CA ALA A 57 9.24 3.38 -1.74
C ALA A 57 10.39 3.85 -0.83
N ASP A 58 10.88 5.06 -1.01
CA ASP A 58 11.94 5.64 -0.18
C ASP A 58 11.45 5.81 1.26
N SER A 59 10.25 6.39 1.44
CA SER A 59 9.65 6.58 2.76
C SER A 59 9.37 5.25 3.47
N VAL A 60 8.85 4.25 2.75
CA VAL A 60 8.64 2.88 3.27
C VAL A 60 9.98 2.25 3.71
N THR A 61 11.03 2.42 2.91
CA THR A 61 12.37 1.89 3.21
C THR A 61 12.95 2.52 4.47
N VAL A 62 12.80 3.85 4.63
CA VAL A 62 13.22 4.57 5.84
C VAL A 62 12.43 4.08 7.07
N TRP A 63 11.13 3.85 6.93
CA TRP A 63 10.32 3.31 8.03
C TRP A 63 10.80 1.92 8.48
N PHE A 64 11.01 0.97 7.56
CA PHE A 64 11.53 -0.35 7.92
C PHE A 64 12.90 -0.27 8.60
N LYS A 65 13.78 0.61 8.11
CA LYS A 65 15.11 0.81 8.69
C LYS A 65 15.04 1.35 10.12
N ASN A 66 14.19 2.34 10.37
CA ASN A 66 14.17 3.07 11.64
C ASN A 66 13.25 2.44 12.69
N SER A 67 12.06 1.98 12.28
CA SER A 67 11.04 1.47 13.19
C SER A 67 11.16 -0.03 13.42
N GLU A 68 11.37 -0.81 12.36
CA GLU A 68 11.45 -2.27 12.45
C GLU A 68 12.90 -2.77 12.62
N GLN A 69 13.89 -1.92 12.32
CA GLN A 69 15.32 -2.28 12.28
C GLN A 69 15.61 -3.46 11.34
N ILE A 70 14.81 -3.57 10.26
CA ILE A 70 14.94 -4.61 9.24
C ILE A 70 15.55 -3.99 7.99
N TYR A 71 16.69 -4.53 7.55
CA TYR A 71 17.24 -4.20 6.24
C TYR A 71 16.22 -4.54 5.16
N THR A 72 15.72 -3.51 4.49
CA THR A 72 14.68 -3.60 3.48
C THR A 72 15.09 -2.76 2.28
N GLU A 73 14.84 -3.26 1.08
CA GLU A 73 14.91 -2.48 -0.16
C GLU A 73 13.60 -2.68 -0.91
N LEU A 74 13.06 -1.57 -1.45
CA LEU A 74 11.82 -1.56 -2.21
C LEU A 74 12.05 -0.93 -3.57
N ILE A 75 11.80 -1.70 -4.64
CA ILE A 75 11.83 -1.21 -6.02
C ILE A 75 10.42 -1.32 -6.56
N THR A 76 9.81 -0.18 -6.91
CA THR A 76 8.44 -0.13 -7.45
C THR A 76 8.43 0.54 -8.80
N SER A 77 7.50 0.11 -9.66
CA SER A 77 7.29 0.72 -10.97
C SER A 77 5.83 0.62 -11.37
N VAL A 78 5.39 1.63 -12.10
CA VAL A 78 4.03 1.73 -12.62
C VAL A 78 4.09 2.29 -14.04
N LYS A 79 3.29 1.73 -14.94
CA LYS A 79 3.05 2.28 -16.28
C LYS A 79 1.58 2.17 -16.63
N LYS A 80 1.17 3.01 -17.59
CA LYS A 80 -0.12 2.90 -18.25
C LYS A 80 0.08 2.20 -19.60
N GLU A 81 -0.61 1.09 -19.82
CA GLU A 81 -0.69 0.38 -21.10
C GLU A 81 -2.12 0.45 -21.63
N GLY A 82 -2.36 1.31 -22.63
CA GLY A 82 -3.72 1.63 -23.09
C GLY A 82 -4.55 2.23 -21.96
N ASP A 83 -5.65 1.58 -21.60
CA ASP A 83 -6.53 1.98 -20.49
C ASP A 83 -6.20 1.28 -19.15
N LEU A 84 -5.21 0.39 -19.15
CA LEU A 84 -4.83 -0.38 -17.96
C LEU A 84 -3.59 0.20 -17.30
N TRP A 85 -3.58 0.17 -15.97
CA TRP A 85 -2.39 0.43 -15.17
C TRP A 85 -1.72 -0.89 -14.80
N VAL A 86 -0.42 -0.99 -15.07
CA VAL A 86 0.41 -2.12 -14.66
C VAL A 86 1.36 -1.60 -13.59
N ALA A 87 1.30 -2.18 -12.39
CA ALA A 87 2.17 -1.84 -11.27
C ALA A 87 2.79 -3.11 -10.70
N ALA A 88 4.06 -3.03 -10.33
CA ALA A 88 4.78 -4.11 -9.69
C ALA A 88 5.81 -3.57 -8.71
N THR A 89 6.11 -4.37 -7.70
CA THR A 89 7.07 -4.03 -6.65
C THR A 89 7.90 -5.26 -6.31
N LEU A 90 9.22 -5.11 -6.32
CA LEU A 90 10.18 -6.02 -5.72
C LEU A 90 10.51 -5.51 -4.31
N LEU A 91 10.31 -6.38 -3.32
CA LEU A 91 10.68 -6.13 -1.93
C LEU A 91 11.69 -7.21 -1.54
N ILE A 92 12.86 -6.80 -1.05
CA ILE A 92 13.84 -7.69 -0.42
C ILE A 92 14.03 -7.30 1.03
N GLN A 93 14.10 -8.29 1.91
CA GLN A 93 14.26 -8.10 3.34
C GLN A 93 15.26 -9.10 3.90
N LYS A 94 16.19 -8.61 4.73
CA LYS A 94 17.01 -9.48 5.57
C LYS A 94 16.15 -9.95 6.74
N ILE A 95 15.81 -11.23 6.74
CA ILE A 95 15.18 -11.85 7.91
C ILE A 95 16.22 -12.13 8.99
N ALA A 96 15.84 -12.00 10.25
CA ALA A 96 16.66 -12.48 11.36
C ALA A 96 16.75 -14.01 11.27
N ASP A 97 17.94 -14.55 11.48
CA ASP A 97 18.07 -15.99 11.64
C ASP A 97 17.42 -16.38 12.98
N GLU A 98 16.74 -17.52 13.03
CA GLU A 98 16.25 -18.05 14.30
C GLU A 98 17.45 -18.24 15.24
N GLY A 99 17.38 -17.66 16.44
CA GLY A 99 18.52 -17.53 17.34
C GLY A 99 19.19 -18.86 17.70
N GLY A 100 20.51 -18.84 17.85
CA GLY A 100 21.25 -19.89 18.56
C GLY A 100 22.54 -20.42 17.94
N VAL A 101 23.01 -19.90 16.79
CA VAL A 101 24.32 -20.33 16.25
C VAL A 101 25.36 -19.24 16.47
N GLU A 102 26.11 -19.36 17.57
CA GLU A 102 27.21 -18.48 18.01
C GLU A 102 28.40 -18.38 17.02
N ASN A 103 28.29 -18.93 15.81
CA ASN A 103 29.42 -19.11 14.87
C ASN A 103 29.24 -18.45 13.49
N ARG A 104 28.43 -17.40 13.35
CA ARG A 104 28.45 -16.59 12.12
C ARG A 104 29.22 -15.29 12.32
N VAL A 105 30.16 -15.05 11.42
CA VAL A 105 30.90 -13.80 11.31
C VAL A 105 29.92 -12.71 10.87
N PRO A 106 29.69 -11.64 11.66
CA PRO A 106 28.74 -10.58 11.33
C PRO A 106 28.92 -9.97 9.93
N ASP A 107 30.13 -9.98 9.40
CA ASP A 107 30.47 -9.46 8.07
C ASP A 107 29.89 -10.28 6.92
N TYR A 108 29.73 -11.60 7.06
CA TYR A 108 29.20 -12.46 6.01
C TYR A 108 27.72 -12.17 5.72
N ASP A 109 26.93 -11.96 6.77
CA ASP A 109 25.51 -11.62 6.68
C ASP A 109 25.28 -10.26 5.99
N ILE A 110 26.19 -9.32 6.22
CA ILE A 110 26.19 -8.00 5.58
C ILE A 110 26.58 -8.13 4.11
N GLU A 111 27.56 -8.97 3.79
CA GLU A 111 27.97 -9.24 2.41
C GLU A 111 26.83 -9.87 1.59
N VAL A 112 26.14 -10.89 2.13
CA VAL A 112 24.98 -11.52 1.47
C VAL A 112 23.88 -10.49 1.22
N TRP A 113 23.59 -9.62 2.21
CA TRP A 113 22.63 -8.53 2.03
C TRP A 113 23.06 -7.56 0.93
N ASN A 114 24.32 -7.12 0.93
CA ASN A 114 24.83 -6.20 -0.08
C ASN A 114 24.77 -6.81 -1.48
N ASN A 115 25.12 -8.09 -1.64
CA ASN A 115 25.03 -8.80 -2.92
C ASN A 115 23.58 -8.91 -3.40
N ALA A 116 22.65 -9.30 -2.52
CA ALA A 116 21.22 -9.36 -2.85
C ALA A 116 20.68 -7.99 -3.25
N LYS A 117 21.08 -6.93 -2.55
CA LYS A 117 20.73 -5.54 -2.89
C LYS A 117 21.28 -5.15 -4.26
N MET A 118 22.56 -5.40 -4.52
CA MET A 118 23.19 -5.09 -5.81
C MET A 118 22.47 -5.82 -6.96
N PHE A 119 22.12 -7.10 -6.78
CA PHE A 119 21.37 -7.84 -7.79
C PHE A 119 19.98 -7.27 -8.01
N ALA A 120 19.22 -7.00 -6.94
CA ALA A 120 17.90 -6.40 -7.03
C ALA A 120 17.93 -5.07 -7.80
N GLN A 121 18.96 -4.24 -7.60
CA GLN A 121 19.13 -2.96 -8.28
C GLN A 121 19.41 -3.05 -9.79
N THR A 122 19.70 -4.24 -10.31
CA THR A 122 19.86 -4.45 -11.77
C THR A 122 18.54 -4.56 -12.52
N ILE A 123 17.41 -4.77 -11.81
CA ILE A 123 16.11 -4.87 -12.45
C ILE A 123 15.72 -3.55 -13.11
N THR A 124 15.35 -3.60 -14.39
CA THR A 124 14.84 -2.43 -15.09
C THR A 124 13.36 -2.19 -14.79
N LYS A 125 12.90 -0.95 -14.95
CA LYS A 125 11.47 -0.61 -14.78
C LYS A 125 10.64 -1.43 -15.76
N GLU A 126 11.10 -1.54 -17.00
CA GLU A 126 10.46 -2.22 -18.12
C GLU A 126 10.27 -3.71 -17.84
N GLU A 127 11.29 -4.39 -17.30
CA GLU A 127 11.19 -5.80 -16.91
C GLU A 127 10.22 -6.02 -15.75
N LEU A 128 10.27 -5.16 -14.71
CA LEU A 128 9.45 -5.31 -13.52
C LEU A 128 7.94 -5.22 -13.84
N ILE A 129 7.57 -4.42 -14.85
CA ILE A 129 6.18 -4.19 -15.26
C ILE A 129 5.85 -4.83 -16.61
N ASP A 130 6.65 -5.74 -17.16
CA ASP A 130 6.30 -6.47 -18.38
C ASP A 130 5.32 -7.62 -18.08
N PRO A 131 4.05 -7.54 -18.52
CA PRO A 131 3.07 -8.62 -18.28
C PRO A 131 3.45 -9.94 -18.98
N LYS A 132 4.37 -9.93 -19.94
CA LYS A 132 4.86 -11.13 -20.62
C LYS A 132 5.98 -11.83 -19.84
N LEU A 133 6.60 -11.15 -18.88
CA LEU A 133 7.67 -11.70 -18.07
C LEU A 133 7.09 -12.23 -16.76
N LYS A 134 7.25 -13.54 -16.53
CA LYS A 134 6.76 -14.16 -15.29
C LYS A 134 7.66 -13.78 -14.11
N LEU A 135 7.05 -13.54 -12.94
CA LEU A 135 7.76 -13.11 -11.72
C LEU A 135 8.80 -14.13 -11.24
N ASP A 136 8.54 -15.43 -11.39
CA ASP A 136 9.49 -16.50 -11.06
C ASP A 136 10.76 -16.44 -11.93
N VAL A 137 10.61 -16.10 -13.21
CA VAL A 137 11.74 -15.87 -14.13
C VAL A 137 12.54 -14.64 -13.71
N ILE A 138 11.88 -13.55 -13.26
CA ILE A 138 12.57 -12.35 -12.73
C ILE A 138 13.40 -12.73 -11.51
N LEU A 139 12.79 -13.40 -10.52
CA LEU A 139 13.48 -13.82 -9.30
C LEU A 139 14.66 -14.75 -9.60
N PHE A 140 14.50 -15.68 -10.53
CA PHE A 140 15.60 -16.54 -10.96
C PHE A 140 16.72 -15.73 -11.63
N ARG A 141 16.42 -14.81 -12.55
CA ARG A 141 17.44 -13.98 -13.22
C ARG A 141 18.25 -13.14 -12.22
N LEU A 142 17.58 -12.57 -11.22
CA LEU A 142 18.23 -11.73 -10.23
C LEU A 142 19.05 -12.54 -9.21
N PHE A 143 18.55 -13.70 -8.77
CA PHE A 143 19.08 -14.37 -7.57
C PHE A 143 19.56 -15.81 -7.78
N ASN A 144 19.69 -16.29 -9.03
CA ASN A 144 20.12 -17.67 -9.30
C ASN A 144 21.47 -18.02 -8.64
N GLU A 145 22.43 -17.10 -8.62
CA GLU A 145 23.76 -17.29 -8.00
C GLU A 145 23.71 -17.39 -6.46
N LEU A 146 22.65 -16.87 -5.82
CA LEU A 146 22.47 -16.93 -4.35
C LEU A 146 21.70 -18.18 -3.89
N GLY A 147 21.15 -18.95 -4.83
CA GLY A 147 20.21 -20.03 -4.54
C GLY A 147 18.83 -19.48 -4.18
N VAL A 148 17.88 -19.56 -5.12
CA VAL A 148 16.52 -19.06 -4.92
C VAL A 148 15.53 -20.20 -4.71
N TYR A 149 14.74 -20.11 -3.64
CA TYR A 149 13.56 -20.94 -3.45
C TYR A 149 12.30 -20.13 -3.78
N ILE A 150 11.57 -20.56 -4.82
CA ILE A 150 10.39 -19.85 -5.31
C ILE A 150 9.13 -20.53 -4.77
N GLN A 151 8.33 -19.77 -4.04
CA GLN A 151 7.02 -20.21 -3.54
C GLN A 151 5.92 -20.01 -4.58
N SER A 152 4.82 -20.76 -4.44
CA SER A 152 3.64 -20.57 -5.27
C SER A 152 3.06 -19.15 -5.10
N PRO A 153 2.72 -18.46 -6.19
CA PRO A 153 2.20 -17.10 -6.13
C PRO A 153 0.84 -17.09 -5.41
N ARG A 154 0.60 -16.01 -4.66
CA ARG A 154 -0.70 -15.75 -4.01
C ARG A 154 -1.42 -14.65 -4.79
N SER A 155 -2.64 -14.93 -5.25
CA SER A 155 -3.43 -13.93 -5.97
C SER A 155 -3.84 -12.79 -5.04
N ILE A 156 -3.57 -11.56 -5.47
CA ILE A 156 -4.00 -10.35 -4.78
C ILE A 156 -5.23 -9.81 -5.52
N ASN A 157 -6.37 -9.80 -4.83
CA ASN A 157 -7.64 -9.31 -5.40
C ASN A 157 -8.05 -8.01 -4.72
N ASP A 158 -8.54 -7.03 -5.49
CA ASP A 158 -9.24 -5.87 -4.93
C ASP A 158 -10.58 -6.32 -4.36
N LYS A 159 -10.84 -6.01 -3.08
CA LYS A 159 -12.05 -6.41 -2.37
C LYS A 159 -12.37 -5.44 -1.24
N CYS A 160 -13.46 -4.71 -1.41
CA CYS A 160 -14.04 -3.90 -0.33
C CYS A 160 -14.91 -4.75 0.62
N ARG A 161 -14.92 -4.39 1.91
CA ARG A 161 -15.70 -5.04 2.96
C ARG A 161 -17.03 -4.33 3.29
N CYS A 162 -17.39 -3.30 2.53
CA CYS A 162 -18.63 -2.56 2.75
C CYS A 162 -19.84 -3.40 2.31
N ASN A 163 -20.93 -3.30 3.07
CA ASN A 163 -22.24 -3.88 2.76
C ASN A 163 -23.32 -2.91 3.27
N ASN A 164 -24.59 -3.18 2.96
CA ASN A 164 -25.67 -2.30 3.37
C ASN A 164 -25.81 -2.27 4.91
N GLU A 165 -25.76 -3.44 5.55
CA GLU A 165 -25.88 -3.59 7.03
C GLU A 165 -24.89 -2.71 7.81
N LYS A 166 -23.62 -2.68 7.42
CA LYS A 166 -22.60 -1.85 8.06
C LYS A 166 -22.87 -0.36 7.88
N VAL A 167 -23.31 0.03 6.68
CA VAL A 167 -23.62 1.44 6.40
C VAL A 167 -24.85 1.86 7.19
N GLU A 168 -25.90 1.04 7.24
CA GLU A 168 -27.07 1.29 8.08
C GLU A 168 -26.71 1.39 9.56
N THR A 169 -25.82 0.53 10.05
CA THR A 169 -25.35 0.59 11.45
C THR A 169 -24.68 1.93 11.75
N ILE A 170 -23.85 2.44 10.83
CA ILE A 170 -23.22 3.75 10.96
C ILE A 170 -24.27 4.87 10.92
N LEU A 171 -25.19 4.83 9.94
CA LEU A 171 -26.26 5.84 9.83
C LEU A 171 -27.13 5.87 11.10
N ARG A 172 -27.42 4.71 11.69
CA ARG A 172 -28.19 4.58 12.93
C ARG A 172 -27.49 5.14 14.18
N SER A 173 -26.17 5.31 14.15
CA SER A 173 -25.42 5.93 15.25
C SER A 173 -25.41 7.46 15.19
N ILE A 174 -25.93 8.06 14.12
CA ILE A 174 -26.02 9.51 13.93
C ILE A 174 -27.39 9.98 14.46
N ASP A 175 -27.42 11.14 15.08
CA ASP A 175 -28.66 11.72 15.60
C ASP A 175 -29.67 12.00 14.47
N LYS A 176 -30.94 11.75 14.76
CA LYS A 176 -32.01 11.86 13.75
C LYS A 176 -32.10 13.24 13.11
N ASP A 177 -31.93 14.29 13.91
CA ASP A 177 -31.98 15.68 13.43
C ASP A 177 -30.77 16.04 12.56
N GLU A 178 -29.65 15.32 12.72
CA GLU A 178 -28.48 15.45 11.85
C GLU A 178 -28.66 14.66 10.56
N LEU A 179 -29.22 13.44 10.62
CA LEU A 179 -29.55 12.65 9.43
C LEU A 179 -30.49 13.39 8.47
N VAL A 180 -31.52 14.08 8.98
CA VAL A 180 -32.44 14.87 8.15
C VAL A 180 -31.72 16.01 7.43
N LYS A 181 -30.63 16.55 7.99
CA LYS A 181 -29.83 17.59 7.30
C LYS A 181 -28.94 17.03 6.21
N LEU A 182 -28.70 15.71 6.21
CA LEU A 182 -27.85 15.01 5.25
C LEU A 182 -28.65 14.39 4.09
N THR A 183 -29.98 14.51 4.10
CA THR A 183 -30.80 13.98 3.00
C THR A 183 -30.73 14.86 1.76
N ASP A 184 -30.88 14.24 0.60
CA ASP A 184 -31.11 14.95 -0.65
C ASP A 184 -32.52 15.56 -0.72
N GLU A 185 -32.82 16.23 -1.83
CA GLU A 185 -34.13 16.83 -2.14
C GLU A 185 -35.30 15.83 -2.18
N ASN A 186 -35.01 14.51 -2.19
CA ASN A 186 -35.98 13.42 -2.23
C ASN A 186 -36.03 12.63 -0.91
N ASP A 187 -35.57 13.21 0.20
CA ASP A 187 -35.50 12.58 1.54
C ASP A 187 -34.64 11.31 1.59
N ASN A 188 -33.64 11.17 0.70
CA ASN A 188 -32.73 10.03 0.70
C ASN A 188 -31.35 10.36 1.29
N LEU A 189 -30.80 9.39 2.01
CA LEU A 189 -29.41 9.39 2.44
C LEU A 189 -28.56 8.67 1.39
N VAL A 190 -27.68 9.41 0.72
CA VAL A 190 -26.76 8.88 -0.28
C VAL A 190 -25.38 8.67 0.35
N VAL A 191 -24.89 7.43 0.33
CA VAL A 191 -23.58 7.07 0.86
C VAL A 191 -22.72 6.48 -0.24
N ASP A 192 -21.63 7.19 -0.55
CA ASP A 192 -20.60 6.74 -1.48
C ASP A 192 -19.44 6.09 -0.69
N CYS A 193 -19.12 4.83 -0.98
CA CYS A 193 -17.99 4.17 -0.33
C CYS A 193 -16.67 4.64 -0.93
N GLU A 194 -15.80 5.28 -0.14
CA GLU A 194 -14.51 5.80 -0.63
C GLU A 194 -13.59 4.76 -1.28
N PHE A 195 -13.68 3.50 -0.86
CA PHE A 195 -12.83 2.42 -1.36
C PHE A 195 -13.32 1.82 -2.68
N CYS A 196 -14.59 1.43 -2.77
CA CYS A 196 -15.11 0.76 -3.99
C CYS A 196 -16.00 1.64 -4.85
N LYS A 197 -16.20 2.90 -4.44
CA LYS A 197 -17.05 3.91 -5.09
C LYS A 197 -18.49 3.45 -5.35
N LYS A 198 -18.94 2.41 -4.66
CA LYS A 198 -20.32 1.94 -4.73
C LYS A 198 -21.23 2.91 -3.98
N ARG A 199 -22.09 3.59 -4.74
CA ARG A 199 -23.20 4.40 -4.25
C ARG A 199 -24.30 3.53 -3.64
N ARG A 200 -24.80 3.94 -2.48
CA ARG A 200 -25.96 3.33 -1.80
C ARG A 200 -26.93 4.42 -1.40
N VAL A 201 -28.22 4.11 -1.50
CA VAL A 201 -29.30 5.03 -1.18
C VAL A 201 -30.15 4.39 -0.08
N PHE A 202 -30.41 5.14 0.98
CA PHE A 202 -31.22 4.73 2.11
C PHE A 202 -32.33 5.76 2.35
N SER A 203 -33.46 5.32 2.90
CA SER A 203 -34.51 6.24 3.34
C SER A 203 -34.08 6.97 4.61
N SER A 204 -34.45 8.25 4.73
CA SER A 204 -34.36 9.03 5.97
C SER A 204 -35.12 8.40 7.15
N ASN A 205 -36.10 7.53 6.88
CA ASN A 205 -36.88 6.79 7.86
C ASN A 205 -36.24 5.43 8.23
N LEU A 206 -34.92 5.36 8.40
CA LEU A 206 -34.21 4.19 8.94
C LEU A 206 -34.73 3.88 10.36
N ARG A 207 -35.87 3.19 10.46
CA ARG A 207 -36.56 2.89 11.73
C ARG A 207 -35.60 2.14 12.64
N SER A 208 -35.25 2.75 13.76
CA SER A 208 -34.66 2.07 14.93
C SER A 208 -35.53 0.85 15.24
N HIS A 209 -34.97 -0.35 15.08
CA HIS A 209 -35.53 -1.53 15.73
C HIS A 209 -35.25 -1.46 17.23
#